data_AF-A0A7C7KVD8-F1
#
_entry.id   AF-A0A7C7KVD8-F1
#
_cell.length_a   1.000
_cell.length_b   1.000
_cell.length_c   1.000
_cell.angle_alpha   90.00
_cell.angle_beta   90.00
_cell.angle_gamma   90.00
#
_symmetry.space_group_name_H-M   'P 1'
#
loop_
_entity.id
_entity.type
_entity.pdbx_description
1 polymer ?
#
loop_
_entity_poly.entity_id
_entity_poly.type
_entity_poly.pdbx_seq_one_letter_code
_entity_poly.pdbx_strand_id
1 'polypeptide(L)'
;MMRLALKWSLVALVSIAVSAVYAQEPTVFRERTRFLGMGGVGIAVVDDESALFYNPAALTKVDGTKWSLINLQARVSEDILDLDDIADEVDA
;
A
#
# COMPACT_ATOMS: atom_id res chain seq x y z
N MET A 1 0.22 9.57 43.31
CA MET A 1 -0.92 9.16 42.46
C MET A 1 -0.84 9.76 41.06
N MET A 2 -0.63 11.08 40.89
CA MET A 2 -0.56 11.75 39.58
C MET A 2 0.48 11.20 38.59
N ARG A 3 1.68 10.81 39.07
CA ARG A 3 2.72 10.18 38.23
C ARG A 3 2.37 8.78 37.72
N LEU A 4 1.48 8.07 38.40
CA LEU A 4 1.03 6.74 38.01
C LEU A 4 -0.03 6.85 36.90
N ALA A 5 -1.00 7.76 37.07
CA ALA A 5 -2.02 8.06 36.07
C ALA A 5 -1.43 8.55 34.74
N LEU A 6 -0.35 9.36 34.79
CA LEU A 6 0.35 9.83 33.59
C LEU A 6 0.96 8.68 32.77
N LYS A 7 1.54 7.67 33.44
CA LYS A 7 2.11 6.50 32.75
C LYS A 7 1.03 5.68 32.04
N TRP A 8 -0.11 5.46 32.70
CA TRP A 8 -1.24 4.75 32.11
C TRP A 8 -1.85 5.51 30.93
N SER A 9 -1.94 6.84 31.02
CA SER A 9 -2.39 7.68 29.90
C SER A 9 -1.44 7.58 28.71
N LEU A 10 -0.12 7.54 28.93
CA LEU A 10 0.86 7.42 27.87
C LEU A 10 0.82 6.05 27.19
N VAL A 11 0.63 4.97 27.97
CA VAL A 11 0.42 3.62 27.42
C VAL A 11 -0.87 3.56 26.60
N ALA A 12 -1.97 4.14 27.08
CA ALA A 12 -3.22 4.18 26.34
C ALA A 12 -3.07 4.97 25.03
N LEU A 13 -2.36 6.10 25.05
CA LEU A 13 -2.08 6.91 23.87
C LEU A 13 -1.27 6.15 22.82
N VAL A 14 -0.24 5.40 23.25
CA VAL A 14 0.56 4.54 22.37
C VAL A 14 -0.29 3.42 21.77
N SER A 15 -1.12 2.74 22.57
CA SER A 15 -2.02 1.70 22.05
C SER A 15 -3.02 2.23 21.01
N ILE A 16 -3.58 3.43 21.21
CA ILE A 16 -4.49 4.06 20.25
C ILE A 16 -3.75 4.41 18.95
N ALA A 17 -2.53 4.95 19.05
CA ALA A 17 -1.73 5.31 17.89
C ALA A 17 -1.36 4.09 17.03
N VAL A 18 -1.06 2.94 17.65
CA VAL A 18 -0.74 1.69 16.93
C VAL A 18 -1.96 1.20 16.14
N SER A 19 -3.15 1.20 16.73
CA SER A 19 -4.37 0.76 16.05
C SER A 19 -4.71 1.61 14.82
N ALA A 20 -4.40 2.90 14.83
CA ALA A 20 -4.63 3.79 13.70
C ALA A 20 -3.72 3.46 12.48
N VAL A 21 -2.52 2.91 12.72
CA VAL A 21 -1.60 2.49 11.65
C VAL A 21 -2.10 1.21 10.97
N TYR A 22 -2.65 0.26 11.73
CA TYR A 22 -3.17 -1.01 11.21
C TYR A 22 -4.58 -0.92 10.60
N ALA A 23 -5.26 0.21 10.74
CA ALA A 23 -6.58 0.43 10.14
C ALA A 23 -6.52 0.81 8.65
N GLN A 24 -5.33 1.06 8.10
CA GLN A 24 -5.18 1.33 6.68
C GLN A 24 -5.40 0.04 5.88
N GLU A 25 -6.26 0.13 4.87
CA GLU A 25 -6.47 -0.97 3.91
C GLU A 25 -5.12 -1.34 3.28
N PRO A 26 -4.79 -2.64 3.07
CA PRO A 26 -3.53 -3.04 2.46
C PRO A 26 -3.43 -2.52 1.01
N THR A 27 -2.93 -1.30 0.81
CA THR A 27 -2.80 -0.69 -0.52
C THR A 27 -1.69 -1.32 -1.34
N VAL A 28 -0.74 -2.02 -0.68
CA VAL A 28 0.45 -2.66 -1.30
C VAL A 28 0.12 -3.44 -2.56
N PHE A 29 -1.02 -4.12 -2.57
CA PHE A 29 -1.47 -4.89 -3.71
C PHE A 29 -2.17 -4.02 -4.77
N ARG A 30 -2.98 -3.01 -4.39
CA ARG A 30 -3.57 -2.03 -5.32
C ARG A 30 -2.51 -1.28 -6.13
N GLU A 31 -1.40 -1.02 -5.47
CA GLU A 31 -0.32 -0.16 -5.94
C GLU A 31 0.71 -0.91 -6.79
N ARG A 32 0.49 -2.20 -7.05
CA ARG A 32 1.35 -2.94 -7.98
C ARG A 32 1.36 -2.24 -9.33
N THR A 33 2.54 -2.14 -9.93
CA THR A 33 2.77 -1.53 -11.25
C THR A 33 1.83 -2.11 -12.32
N ARG A 34 1.55 -3.43 -12.24
CA ARG A 34 0.56 -4.11 -13.10
C ARG A 34 -0.83 -3.49 -12.98
N PHE A 35 -1.33 -3.25 -11.77
CA PHE A 35 -2.67 -2.70 -11.58
C PHE A 35 -2.74 -1.23 -11.94
N LEU A 36 -1.68 -0.45 -11.65
CA LEU A 36 -1.56 0.94 -12.09
C LEU A 36 -1.60 1.04 -13.63
N GLY A 37 -0.83 0.20 -14.34
CA GLY A 37 -0.83 0.15 -15.80
C GLY A 37 -2.16 -0.31 -16.44
N MET A 38 -3.04 -0.95 -15.67
CA MET A 38 -4.39 -1.34 -16.10
C MET A 38 -5.46 -0.31 -15.68
N GLY A 39 -5.07 0.89 -15.24
CA GLY A 39 -6.02 1.92 -14.78
C GLY A 39 -6.64 1.63 -13.41
N GLY A 40 -5.95 0.87 -12.56
CA GLY A 40 -6.41 0.49 -11.22
C GLY A 40 -7.35 -0.72 -11.18
N VAL A 41 -7.56 -1.40 -12.31
CA VAL A 41 -8.54 -2.51 -12.45
C VAL A 41 -7.91 -3.85 -12.07
N GLY A 42 -7.50 -4.01 -10.80
CA GLY A 42 -6.82 -5.21 -10.32
C GLY A 42 -7.71 -6.46 -10.18
N ILE A 43 -9.02 -6.29 -9.96
CA ILE A 43 -9.94 -7.39 -9.62
C ILE A 43 -10.06 -8.43 -10.74
N ALA A 44 -9.97 -8.04 -12.02
CA ALA A 44 -10.24 -8.93 -13.15
C ALA A 44 -9.05 -9.80 -13.59
N VAL A 45 -7.81 -9.38 -13.29
CA VAL A 45 -6.57 -9.94 -13.91
C VAL A 45 -5.61 -10.53 -12.86
N VAL A 46 -6.07 -10.63 -11.62
CA VAL A 46 -5.29 -11.17 -10.50
C VAL A 46 -4.97 -12.66 -10.70
N ASP A 47 -3.72 -13.04 -10.48
CA ASP A 47 -3.17 -14.41 -10.61
C ASP A 47 -1.94 -14.65 -9.69
N ASP A 48 -1.83 -13.84 -8.63
CA ASP A 48 -0.75 -13.89 -7.64
C ASP A 48 -1.31 -13.78 -6.20
N GLU A 49 -0.45 -13.58 -5.18
CA GLU A 49 -0.88 -13.55 -3.77
C GLU A 49 -1.89 -12.44 -3.45
N SER A 50 -1.96 -11.40 -4.28
CA SER A 50 -2.97 -10.34 -4.16
C SER A 50 -4.39 -10.85 -4.39
N ALA A 51 -4.57 -12.05 -4.95
CA ALA A 51 -5.86 -12.72 -5.07
C ALA A 51 -6.58 -12.89 -3.74
N LEU A 52 -5.82 -13.08 -2.66
CA LEU A 52 -6.38 -13.18 -1.30
C LEU A 52 -7.13 -11.91 -0.87
N PHE A 53 -6.76 -10.75 -1.42
CA PHE A 53 -7.28 -9.45 -1.01
C PHE A 53 -8.17 -8.77 -2.07
N TYR A 54 -8.01 -9.12 -3.36
CA TYR A 54 -8.74 -8.49 -4.47
C TYR A 54 -9.79 -9.39 -5.13
N ASN A 55 -9.45 -10.67 -5.36
CA ASN A 55 -10.33 -11.59 -6.07
C ASN A 55 -10.05 -13.04 -5.65
N PRO A 56 -10.70 -13.54 -4.57
CA PRO A 56 -10.45 -14.88 -4.07
C PRO A 56 -10.88 -15.97 -5.06
N ALA A 57 -11.80 -15.69 -5.99
CA ALA A 57 -12.16 -16.66 -7.04
C ALA A 57 -11.00 -16.89 -8.03
N ALA A 58 -10.15 -15.88 -8.23
CA ALA A 58 -8.97 -15.98 -9.07
C ALA A 58 -7.78 -16.68 -8.39
N LEU A 59 -7.87 -17.04 -7.11
CA LEU A 59 -6.85 -17.85 -6.43
C LEU A 59 -6.67 -19.23 -7.10
N THR A 60 -7.73 -19.74 -7.74
CA THR A 60 -7.69 -20.96 -8.55
C THR A 60 -6.78 -20.87 -9.77
N LYS A 61 -6.41 -19.65 -10.20
CA LYS A 61 -5.47 -19.39 -11.31
C LYS A 61 -4.03 -19.24 -10.83
N VAL A 62 -3.81 -19.21 -9.51
CA VAL A 62 -2.47 -19.14 -8.93
C VAL A 62 -1.87 -20.54 -8.95
N ASP A 63 -0.92 -20.76 -9.86
CA ASP A 63 -0.24 -22.05 -9.95
C ASP A 63 0.77 -22.24 -8.80
N GLY A 64 0.60 -23.34 -8.05
CA GLY A 64 1.52 -23.78 -7.01
C GLY A 64 1.44 -22.99 -5.70
N THR A 65 2.40 -23.24 -4.80
CA THR A 65 2.53 -22.50 -3.53
C THR A 65 3.51 -21.35 -3.71
N LYS A 66 3.03 -20.11 -3.65
CA LYS A 66 3.86 -18.90 -3.69
C LYS A 66 4.07 -18.34 -2.29
N TRP A 67 5.31 -17.93 -1.99
CA TRP A 67 5.69 -17.27 -0.75
C TRP A 67 6.34 -15.93 -1.08
N SER A 68 5.81 -14.85 -0.49
CA SER A 68 6.33 -13.50 -0.68
C SER A 68 6.62 -12.88 0.69
N LEU A 69 7.89 -12.55 0.94
CA LEU A 69 8.36 -12.01 2.22
C LEU A 69 8.72 -10.51 2.14
N ILE A 70 9.23 -10.07 0.99
CA ILE A 70 9.63 -8.67 0.74
C ILE A 70 9.12 -8.29 -0.66
N ASN A 71 8.26 -7.28 -0.75
CA ASN A 71 7.86 -6.66 -2.02
C ASN A 71 8.51 -5.28 -2.11
N LEU A 72 9.61 -5.17 -2.85
CA LEU A 72 10.23 -3.88 -3.13
C LEU A 72 9.54 -3.28 -4.37
N GLN A 73 8.77 -2.21 -4.17
CA GLN A 73 8.09 -1.49 -5.24
C GLN A 73 8.51 -0.02 -5.17
N ALA A 74 9.05 0.51 -6.26
CA ALA A 74 9.34 1.93 -6.41
C ALA A 74 8.26 2.56 -7.28
N ARG A 75 7.68 3.66 -6.82
CA ARG A 75 6.68 4.44 -7.55
C ARG A 75 7.30 5.75 -8.01
N VAL A 76 7.12 6.06 -9.29
CA VAL A 76 7.30 7.41 -9.83
C VAL A 76 5.94 7.80 -10.40
N SER A 77 5.37 8.90 -9.90
CA SER A 77 4.06 9.41 -10.34
C SER A 77 4.24 10.39 -11.50
N GLU A 78 3.27 10.47 -12.40
CA GLU A 78 3.24 11.46 -13.50
C GLU A 78 3.35 12.89 -12.97
N ASP A 79 2.71 13.20 -11.83
CA ASP A 79 2.88 14.50 -11.15
C ASP A 79 4.34 14.89 -10.87
N ILE A 80 5.27 13.93 -10.71
CA ILE A 80 6.69 14.22 -10.51
C ILE A 80 7.38 14.51 -11.84
N LEU A 81 6.95 13.86 -12.92
CA LEU A 81 7.49 14.04 -14.26
C LEU A 81 6.99 15.37 -14.86
N ASP A 82 5.72 15.70 -14.66
CA ASP A 82 5.11 16.96 -15.10
C ASP A 82 5.77 18.19 -14.44
N LEU A 83 6.26 18.05 -13.20
CA LEU A 83 6.97 19.14 -12.52
C LEU A 83 8.38 19.37 -13.08
N ASP A 84 9.04 18.34 -13.61
CA ASP A 84 10.35 18.45 -14.25
C ASP A 84 10.21 19.12 -15.63
N ASP A 85 9.19 18.71 -16.40
CA ASP A 85 8.89 19.30 -17.72
C ASP A 85 8.51 20.79 -17.62
N ILE A 86 7.76 21.19 -16.59
CA ILE A 86 7.43 22.62 -16.35
C ILE A 86 8.68 23.40 -15.92
N ALA A 87 9.59 22.80 -15.15
CA ALA A 87 10.83 23.47 -14.76
C ALA A 87 11.74 23.73 -15.97
N ASP A 88 11.82 22.77 -16.90
CA ASP A 88 12.56 22.90 -18.15
C ASP A 88 11.92 23.92 -19.13
N GLU A 89 10.58 24.07 -19.13
CA GLU A 89 9.88 25.07 -19.95
C GLU A 89 10.05 26.52 -19.42
N VAL A 90 10.22 26.70 -18.11
CA VAL A 90 10.40 28.04 -17.49
C VAL A 90 11.81 28.61 -17.72
N ASP A 91 12.80 27.75 -17.99
CA ASP A 91 14.17 28.14 -18.30
C ASP A 91 14.45 28.37 -19.81
N ALA A 92 13.43 28.26 -20.68
CA ALA A 92 13.48 28.50 -22.13
C ALA A 92 12.96 29.89 -22.55
#